data_AF-A0A957LWG2-F1
#
_entry.id   AF-A0A957LWG2-F1
#
_cell.length_a   1.000
_cell.length_b   1.000
_cell.length_c   1.000
_cell.angle_alpha   90.00
_cell.angle_beta   90.00
_cell.angle_gamma   90.00
#
_symmetry.space_group_name_H-M   'P 1'
#
loop_
_entity.id
_entity.type
_entity.pdbx_description
1 polymer ?
#
loop_
_entity_poly.entity_id
_entity_poly.type
_entity_poly.pdbx_seq_one_letter_code
_entity_poly.pdbx_strand_id
1 'polypeptide(L)'
;MLTIDIQTARRFILGKQGLWPGRRWQGTDGVTQAMTAIEYLQLDPLQIIARSQDIALHSRVLDYKPGDWETAAYQQRGFFDWGGWLATRPMAELPYWRPVMQRERDGGPDCDPRIHKSGQEHAEAIAEMRAIL
;
A
#
# COMPACT_ATOMS: atom_id res chain seq x y z
N MET A 1 11.86 -29.77 10.72
CA MET A 1 10.71 -29.04 10.16
C MET A 1 9.89 -28.50 11.31
N LEU A 2 9.65 -27.19 11.37
CA LEU A 2 8.85 -26.59 12.45
C LEU A 2 7.36 -26.75 12.10
N THR A 3 6.57 -27.35 13.00
CA THR A 3 5.11 -27.53 12.84
C THR A 3 4.38 -26.71 13.89
N ILE A 4 3.38 -25.93 13.47
CA ILE A 4 2.52 -25.12 14.35
C ILE A 4 1.07 -25.55 14.21
N ASP A 5 0.27 -25.41 15.27
CA ASP A 5 -1.17 -25.64 15.19
C ASP A 5 -1.91 -24.47 14.50
N ILE A 6 -3.18 -24.71 14.15
CA ILE A 6 -4.02 -23.72 13.45
C ILE A 6 -4.27 -22.44 14.26
N GLN A 7 -4.27 -22.52 15.60
CA GLN A 7 -4.49 -21.36 16.46
C GLN A 7 -3.27 -20.44 16.46
N THR A 8 -2.09 -21.04 16.51
CA THR A 8 -0.80 -20.36 16.40
C THR A 8 -0.65 -19.69 15.04
N ALA A 9 -1.00 -20.40 13.95
CA ALA A 9 -0.98 -19.83 12.60
C ALA A 9 -1.91 -18.60 12.45
N ARG A 10 -3.14 -18.68 12.98
CA ARG A 10 -4.09 -17.55 12.96
C ARG A 10 -3.58 -16.35 13.75
N ARG A 11 -3.09 -16.60 14.96
CA ARG A 11 -2.51 -15.55 15.82
C ARG A 11 -1.29 -14.91 15.18
N PHE A 12 -0.46 -15.70 14.50
CA PHE A 12 0.68 -15.19 13.75
C PHE A 12 0.23 -14.23 12.63
N ILE A 13 -0.73 -14.63 11.79
CA ILE A 13 -1.21 -13.79 10.68
C ILE A 13 -1.87 -12.51 11.22
N LEU A 14 -2.78 -12.63 12.19
CA LEU A 14 -3.44 -11.48 12.79
C LEU A 14 -2.44 -10.56 13.51
N GLY A 15 -1.44 -11.15 14.16
CA GLY A 15 -0.36 -10.41 14.82
C GLY A 15 0.57 -9.72 13.86
N LYS A 16 0.88 -10.32 12.71
CA LYS A 16 1.68 -9.68 11.66
C LYS A 16 0.94 -8.49 11.05
N GLN A 17 -0.37 -8.62 10.82
CA GLN A 17 -1.22 -7.53 10.29
C GLN A 17 -1.68 -6.50 11.33
N GLY A 18 -1.33 -6.67 12.61
CA GLY A 18 -1.72 -5.75 13.69
C GLY A 18 -3.19 -5.80 14.09
N LEU A 19 -3.88 -6.90 13.78
CA LEU A 19 -5.27 -7.15 14.15
C LEU A 19 -5.38 -7.89 15.49
N TRP A 20 -4.29 -8.49 15.99
CA TRP A 20 -4.29 -9.19 17.28
C TRP A 20 -2.92 -9.11 17.99
N PRO A 21 -2.84 -8.60 19.22
CA PRO A 21 -3.85 -7.79 19.89
C PRO A 21 -4.15 -6.54 19.05
N GLY A 22 -5.43 -6.15 18.98
CA GLY A 22 -5.88 -5.02 18.16
C GLY A 22 -5.42 -3.68 18.75
N ARG A 23 -5.42 -2.63 17.90
CA ARG A 23 -5.12 -1.24 18.28
C ARG A 23 -3.90 -1.05 19.19
N ARG A 24 -2.77 -1.66 18.81
CA ARG A 24 -1.51 -1.62 19.59
C ARG A 24 -0.56 -0.47 19.22
N TRP A 25 -0.90 0.32 18.20
CA TRP A 25 -0.14 1.49 17.78
C TRP A 25 -0.90 2.77 18.14
N GLN A 26 -0.21 3.92 18.24
CA GLN A 26 -0.82 5.20 18.57
C GLN A 26 -0.06 6.36 17.92
N GLY A 27 -0.79 7.41 17.52
CA GLY A 27 -0.22 8.62 16.95
C GLY A 27 0.50 8.41 15.61
N THR A 28 1.20 9.45 15.15
CA THR A 28 1.83 9.48 13.81
C THR A 28 2.87 8.38 13.62
N ASP A 29 3.73 8.13 14.61
CA ASP A 29 4.69 7.03 14.55
C ASP A 29 3.98 5.67 14.47
N GLY A 30 2.86 5.55 15.17
CA GLY A 30 1.99 4.37 15.11
C GLY A 30 1.39 4.13 13.72
N VAL A 31 1.08 5.19 12.97
CA VAL A 31 0.63 5.09 11.58
C VAL A 31 1.72 4.52 10.69
N THR A 32 2.94 5.04 10.77
CA THR A 32 4.09 4.50 10.03
C THR A 32 4.36 3.04 10.38
N GLN A 33 4.29 2.68 11.66
CA GLN A 33 4.46 1.29 12.10
C GLN A 33 3.34 0.38 11.57
N ALA A 34 2.09 0.83 11.61
CA ALA A 34 0.95 0.09 11.10
C ALA A 34 1.06 -0.12 9.58
N MET A 35 1.36 0.95 8.82
CA MET A 35 1.55 0.90 7.36
C MET A 35 2.69 -0.06 6.97
N THR A 36 3.80 -0.06 7.72
CA THR A 36 4.90 -0.99 7.50
C THR A 36 4.50 -2.43 7.81
N ALA A 37 3.73 -2.66 8.88
CA ALA A 37 3.34 -4.00 9.31
C ALA A 37 2.31 -4.67 8.37
N ILE A 38 1.41 -3.89 7.77
CA ILE A 38 0.40 -4.40 6.83
C ILE A 38 0.94 -4.62 5.41
N GLU A 39 2.13 -4.09 5.11
CA GLU A 39 2.88 -4.21 3.84
C GLU A 39 2.19 -3.55 2.63
N TYR A 40 0.91 -3.86 2.39
CA TYR A 40 0.10 -3.27 1.32
C TYR A 40 -1.13 -2.57 1.90
N LEU A 41 -1.07 -1.24 2.04
CA LEU A 41 -2.26 -0.43 2.29
C LEU A 41 -2.84 0.02 0.95
N GLN A 42 -3.93 -0.62 0.54
CA GLN A 42 -4.63 -0.25 -0.70
C GLN A 42 -5.24 1.15 -0.59
N LEU A 43 -4.96 1.99 -1.58
CA LEU A 43 -5.55 3.31 -1.73
C LEU A 43 -6.80 3.20 -2.61
N ASP A 44 -7.96 3.46 -2.01
CA ASP A 44 -9.24 3.45 -2.70
C ASP A 44 -9.79 4.88 -2.78
N PRO A 45 -10.13 5.38 -3.99
CA PRO A 45 -10.77 6.69 -4.13
C PRO A 45 -12.24 6.68 -3.67
N LEU A 46 -12.89 5.52 -3.59
CA LEU A 46 -14.29 5.43 -3.22
C LEU A 46 -14.51 5.72 -1.74
N GLN A 47 -15.49 6.57 -1.45
CA GLN A 47 -15.87 6.95 -0.10
C GLN A 47 -17.38 6.77 0.08
N ILE A 48 -17.79 5.52 0.34
CA ILE A 48 -19.20 5.22 0.67
C ILE A 48 -19.51 5.63 2.12
N ILE A 49 -18.63 5.27 3.05
CA ILE A 49 -18.69 5.69 4.46
C ILE A 49 -17.38 6.38 4.84
N ALA A 50 -16.26 5.70 4.59
CA ALA A 50 -14.90 6.22 4.66
C ALA A 50 -14.07 5.49 3.59
N ARG A 51 -12.89 6.01 3.26
CA ARG A 51 -11.99 5.33 2.31
C ARG A 51 -11.41 4.08 2.94
N SER A 52 -11.13 3.06 2.13
CA SER A 52 -10.67 1.75 2.58
C SER A 52 -9.39 1.83 3.46
N GLN A 53 -8.44 2.68 3.06
CA GLN A 53 -7.21 2.94 3.81
C GLN A 53 -7.45 3.53 5.20
N ASP A 54 -8.43 4.43 5.33
CA ASP A 54 -8.76 5.05 6.61
C ASP A 54 -9.39 4.04 7.57
N ILE A 55 -10.28 3.19 7.07
CA ILE A 55 -10.89 2.12 7.87
C ILE A 55 -9.81 1.14 8.35
N ALA A 56 -8.90 0.76 7.45
CA ALA A 56 -7.80 -0.14 7.77
C ALA A 56 -6.92 0.43 8.90
N LEU A 57 -6.52 1.69 8.83
CA LEU A 57 -5.66 2.30 9.83
C LEU A 57 -6.39 2.61 11.14
N HIS A 58 -7.65 3.04 11.08
CA HIS A 58 -8.47 3.26 12.27
C HIS A 58 -8.62 2.00 13.15
N SER A 59 -8.70 0.82 12.53
CA SER A 59 -8.75 -0.47 13.25
C SER A 59 -7.44 -0.87 13.95
N ARG A 60 -6.32 -0.19 13.63
CA ARG A 60 -4.95 -0.57 14.05
C ARG A 60 -4.26 0.47 14.91
N VAL A 61 -4.59 1.74 14.74
CA VAL A 61 -3.92 2.87 15.40
C VAL A 61 -4.93 3.61 16.30
N LEU A 62 -4.56 3.78 17.57
CA LEU A 62 -5.27 4.61 18.53
C LEU A 62 -5.17 6.07 18.09
N ASP A 63 -6.30 6.77 18.20
CA ASP A 63 -6.44 8.20 17.86
C ASP A 63 -6.17 8.55 16.39
N TYR A 64 -6.22 7.56 15.48
CA TYR A 64 -6.09 7.77 14.04
C TYR A 64 -7.12 8.76 13.50
N LYS A 65 -6.67 9.66 12.64
CA LYS A 65 -7.52 10.61 11.90
C LYS A 65 -7.26 10.50 10.39
N PRO A 66 -8.29 10.68 9.55
CA PRO A 66 -8.08 10.87 8.12
C PRO A 66 -7.07 12.01 7.88
N GLY A 67 -6.09 11.81 7.00
CA GLY A 67 -4.96 12.73 6.82
C GLY A 67 -3.63 12.19 7.38
N ASP A 68 -3.66 11.34 8.41
CA ASP A 68 -2.44 10.91 9.09
C ASP A 68 -1.54 10.03 8.19
N TRP A 69 -2.15 9.21 7.32
CA TRP A 69 -1.39 8.37 6.39
C TRP A 69 -0.75 9.21 5.27
N GLU A 70 -1.42 10.27 4.82
CA GLU A 70 -0.87 11.22 3.85
C GLU A 70 0.33 11.98 4.43
N THR A 71 0.31 12.32 5.72
CA THR A 71 1.48 12.89 6.40
C THR A 71 2.66 11.92 6.36
N ALA A 72 2.45 10.64 6.72
CA ALA A 72 3.52 9.63 6.68
C ALA A 72 4.05 9.40 5.24
N ALA A 73 3.14 9.28 4.27
CA ALA A 73 3.49 8.98 2.88
C ALA A 73 4.09 10.17 2.14
N TYR A 74 3.42 11.32 2.16
CA TYR A 74 3.72 12.43 1.24
C TYR A 74 4.50 13.56 1.89
N GLN A 75 4.16 13.93 3.14
CA GLN A 75 4.87 15.01 3.83
C GLN A 75 6.23 14.52 4.33
N GLN A 76 6.27 13.35 4.96
CA GLN A 76 7.50 12.74 5.49
C GLN A 76 8.24 11.89 4.45
N ARG A 77 7.61 11.60 3.29
CA ARG A 77 8.20 10.79 2.20
C ARG A 77 8.63 9.39 2.67
N GLY A 78 7.96 8.86 3.69
CA GLY A 78 8.26 7.56 4.28
C GLY A 78 7.74 6.38 3.44
N PHE A 79 6.82 6.64 2.52
CA PHE A 79 6.17 5.63 1.69
C PHE A 79 6.08 6.09 0.24
N PHE A 80 5.95 5.13 -0.68
CA PHE A 80 5.58 5.37 -2.07
C PHE A 80 4.35 4.54 -2.41
N ASP A 81 3.52 5.04 -3.33
CA ASP A 81 2.36 4.32 -3.88
C ASP A 81 2.63 3.88 -5.32
N TRP A 82 2.22 2.65 -5.65
CA TRP A 82 2.37 2.09 -7.00
C TRP A 82 1.54 0.81 -7.20
N GLY A 83 1.36 0.41 -8.46
CA GLY A 83 0.77 -0.87 -8.88
C GLY A 83 -0.70 -0.77 -9.29
N GLY A 84 -1.21 -1.77 -10.01
CA GLY A 84 -2.55 -1.72 -10.61
C GLY A 84 -3.73 -1.60 -9.64
N TRP A 85 -3.56 -2.05 -8.39
CA TRP A 85 -4.54 -1.88 -7.30
C TRP A 85 -4.17 -0.73 -6.35
N LEU A 86 -3.15 0.08 -6.72
CA LEU A 86 -2.54 1.19 -5.98
C LEU A 86 -2.43 0.96 -4.47
N ALA A 87 -1.23 0.62 -4.00
CA ALA A 87 -0.97 0.44 -2.58
C ALA A 87 0.26 1.22 -2.12
N THR A 88 0.23 1.74 -0.89
CA THR A 88 1.42 2.33 -0.27
C THR A 88 2.38 1.23 0.22
N ARG A 89 3.67 1.51 0.12
CA ARG A 89 4.78 0.63 0.51
C ARG A 89 5.93 1.44 1.13
N PRO A 90 6.72 0.89 2.06
CA PRO A 90 7.82 1.61 2.68
C PRO A 90 8.83 2.12 1.64
N MET A 91 9.27 3.37 1.76
CA MET A 91 10.26 3.97 0.86
C MET A 91 11.58 3.18 0.84
N ALA A 92 11.94 2.57 1.97
CA ALA A 92 13.12 1.71 2.09
C ALA A 92 13.08 0.48 1.15
N GLU A 93 11.89 0.06 0.70
CA GLU A 93 11.73 -1.08 -0.19
C GLU A 93 11.76 -0.71 -1.67
N LEU A 94 11.70 0.58 -2.01
CA LEU A 94 11.67 1.04 -3.41
C LEU A 94 12.78 0.43 -4.29
N PRO A 95 14.04 0.26 -3.83
CA PRO A 95 15.09 -0.38 -4.63
C PRO A 95 14.74 -1.82 -5.06
N TYR A 96 14.00 -2.56 -4.23
CA TYR A 96 13.58 -3.93 -4.54
C TYR A 96 12.36 -3.97 -5.47
N TRP A 97 11.54 -2.91 -5.45
CA TRP A 97 10.39 -2.77 -6.35
C TRP A 97 10.76 -2.26 -7.73
N ARG A 98 11.84 -1.48 -7.88
CA ARG A 98 12.28 -0.92 -9.17
C ARG A 98 12.41 -1.96 -10.30
N PRO A 99 13.01 -3.14 -10.10
CA PRO A 99 13.05 -4.17 -11.14
C PRO A 99 11.66 -4.70 -11.54
N VAL A 100 10.72 -4.79 -10.58
CA VAL A 100 9.34 -5.20 -10.85
C VAL A 100 8.63 -4.13 -11.69
N MET A 101 8.77 -2.86 -11.29
CA MET A 101 8.21 -1.71 -12.01
C MET A 101 8.73 -1.64 -13.46
N GLN A 102 10.02 -1.90 -13.67
CA GLN A 102 10.63 -1.92 -15.00
C GLN A 102 10.05 -3.05 -15.86
N ARG A 103 9.95 -4.27 -15.31
CA ARG A 103 9.34 -5.40 -16.04
C ARG A 103 7.89 -5.13 -16.42
N GLU A 104 7.09 -4.56 -15.51
CA GLU A 104 5.69 -4.22 -15.83
C GLU A 104 5.58 -3.16 -16.92
N ARG A 105 6.41 -2.11 -16.86
CA ARG A 105 6.49 -1.08 -17.90
C ARG A 105 6.86 -1.68 -19.25
N ASP A 106 7.85 -2.57 -19.27
CA ASP A 106 8.44 -3.15 -20.48
C ASP A 106 7.63 -4.35 -21.02
N GLY A 107 6.53 -4.73 -20.37
CA GLY A 107 5.66 -5.82 -20.82
C GLY A 107 6.27 -7.22 -20.63
N GLY A 108 6.95 -7.45 -19.51
CA GLY A 108 7.57 -8.73 -19.19
C GLY A 108 6.60 -9.92 -19.22
N PRO A 109 7.08 -11.14 -19.50
CA PRO A 109 6.23 -12.32 -19.73
C PRO A 109 5.41 -12.75 -18.51
N ASP A 110 5.88 -12.41 -17.30
CA ASP A 110 5.23 -12.75 -16.02
C ASP A 110 4.42 -11.57 -15.45
N CYS A 111 4.23 -10.50 -16.22
CA CYS A 111 3.52 -9.30 -15.81
C CYS A 111 2.10 -9.26 -16.39
N ASP A 112 1.19 -8.63 -15.66
CA ASP A 112 -0.14 -8.36 -16.18
C ASP A 112 -0.06 -7.38 -17.37
N PRO A 113 -0.51 -7.77 -18.58
CA PRO A 113 -0.34 -6.94 -19.76
C PRO A 113 -1.26 -5.72 -19.77
N ARG A 114 -2.28 -5.63 -18.88
CA ARG A 114 -3.27 -4.55 -18.90
C ARG A 114 -2.64 -3.17 -18.75
N ILE A 115 -1.67 -3.02 -17.86
CA ILE A 115 -0.99 -1.74 -17.63
C ILE A 115 -0.15 -1.35 -18.85
N HIS A 116 0.63 -2.29 -19.38
CA HIS A 116 1.44 -2.06 -20.58
C HIS A 116 0.57 -1.69 -21.79
N LYS A 117 -0.48 -2.47 -22.05
CA LYS A 117 -1.44 -2.23 -23.14
C LYS A 117 -2.15 -0.89 -22.98
N SER A 118 -2.67 -0.59 -21.78
CA SER A 118 -3.31 0.70 -21.50
C SER A 118 -2.36 1.87 -21.74
N GLY A 119 -1.07 1.72 -21.42
CA GLY A 119 -0.04 2.73 -21.70
C GLY A 119 0.19 2.97 -23.20
N GLN A 120 0.07 1.92 -24.02
CA GLN A 120 0.17 2.01 -25.48
C GLN A 120 -1.12 2.58 -26.11
N GLU A 121 -2.27 2.05 -25.72
CA GLU A 121 -3.60 2.43 -26.25
C GLU A 121 -3.94 3.90 -25.96
N HIS A 122 -3.46 4.43 -24.83
CA HIS A 122 -3.73 5.80 -24.40
C HIS A 122 -2.48 6.70 -24.37
N ALA A 123 -1.45 6.38 -25.17
CA ALA A 123 -0.18 7.10 -25.17
C ALA A 123 -0.34 8.61 -25.44
N GLU A 124 -1.24 8.99 -26.36
CA GLU A 124 -1.54 10.39 -26.67
C GLU A 124 -2.16 11.14 -25.48
N ALA A 125 -3.17 10.53 -24.84
CA ALA A 125 -3.82 11.10 -23.66
C ALA A 125 -2.83 11.26 -22.48
N ILE A 126 -1.91 10.30 -22.30
CA ILE A 126 -0.85 10.40 -21.30
C ILE A 126 0.09 11.58 -21.62
N ALA A 127 0.44 11.78 -22.89
CA ALA A 127 1.28 12.90 -23.31
C ALA A 127 0.60 14.26 -23.08
N GLU A 128 -0.69 14.36 -23.41
CA GLU A 128 -1.52 15.54 -23.14
C GLU A 128 -1.58 15.86 -21.64
N MET A 129 -1.86 14.87 -20.80
CA MET A 129 -1.90 15.05 -19.34
C MET A 129 -0.58 15.52 -18.74
N ARG A 130 0.55 15.02 -19.25
CA ARG A 130 1.87 15.48 -18.78
C ARG A 130 2.21 16.91 -19.19
N ALA A 131 1.56 17.46 -20.22
CA ALA A 131 1.80 18.84 -20.64
C ALA A 131 1.10 19.87 -19.74
N ILE A 132 0.10 19.45 -18.95
CA ILE A 132 -0.70 20.33 -18.10
C ILE A 132 -0.40 20.20 -16.59
N LEU A 133 0.39 19.20 -16.19
CA LEU A 133 0.86 18.97 -14.81
C LEU A 133 2.22 19.65 -14.58
#